data_AF-A0A7Y5LWQ0-F1
#
_entry.id   AF-A0A7Y5LWQ0-F1
#
_cell.length_a   1.000
_cell.length_b   1.000
_cell.length_c   1.000
_cell.angle_alpha   90.00
_cell.angle_beta   90.00
_cell.angle_gamma   90.00
#
_symmetry.space_group_name_H-M   'P 1'
#
loop_
_entity.id
_entity.type
_entity.pdbx_description
1 polymer ?
#
loop_
_entity_poly.entity_id
_entity_poly.type
_entity_poly.pdbx_seq_one_letter_code
_entity_poly.pdbx_strand_id
1 'polypeptide(L)'
;MDLLPGCEAAFDALLPLRAFGQPETGFRCAALAAAGLPDARGTLEPIARPLVDASVFQHPLALVAAAAVHGAGWEGETALAALQAVRDGLRERGVPAGGVRSEIAALTLALLAPDRAAALDRMAAILREWERVHPWITGEDDRPLAALLAVGARDPAETAARCEDIYDGLRREGWWRGGWLQLTSHLLALPGDPARDAIARFQRLHGALRDRAVETRFDWHGEVAAAAMAVAPPAEMARAVAEGIGAQREHPRPPSAGEAFSLACLAALRGRMGERESHWPLLTLQIGASVAGYPGRT
;
A
#
# COMPACT_ATOMS: atom_id res chain seq x y z
N MET A 1 5.08 21.43 -20.30
CA MET A 1 4.50 20.08 -20.13
C MET A 1 4.87 19.76 -18.71
N ASP A 2 4.00 20.16 -17.79
CA ASP A 2 4.39 20.32 -16.41
C ASP A 2 4.23 18.96 -15.75
N LEU A 3 5.32 18.45 -15.20
CA LEU A 3 5.27 17.40 -14.19
C LEU A 3 4.18 17.75 -13.18
N LEU A 4 3.46 16.76 -12.65
CA LEU A 4 2.54 17.00 -11.53
C LEU A 4 3.29 17.86 -10.48
N PRO A 5 2.87 19.11 -10.23
CA PRO A 5 3.59 20.01 -9.34
C PRO A 5 3.81 19.30 -8.00
N GLY A 6 5.07 19.12 -7.60
CA GLY A 6 5.44 18.51 -6.31
C GLY A 6 6.22 17.20 -6.38
N CYS A 7 6.27 16.49 -7.51
CA CYS A 7 7.05 15.24 -7.58
C CYS A 7 8.58 15.48 -7.54
N GLU A 8 9.08 16.46 -8.29
CA GLU A 8 10.51 16.84 -8.27
C GLU A 8 10.93 17.44 -6.93
N ALA A 9 10.15 18.40 -6.41
CA ALA A 9 10.45 19.04 -5.12
C ALA A 9 10.49 18.04 -3.96
N ALA A 10 9.60 17.05 -3.97
CA ALA A 10 9.56 16.02 -2.93
C ALA A 10 10.75 15.05 -3.08
N PHE A 11 11.17 14.72 -4.31
CA PHE A 11 12.37 13.93 -4.56
C PHE A 11 13.64 14.65 -4.09
N ASP A 12 13.79 15.94 -4.42
CA ASP A 12 14.94 16.76 -4.03
C ASP A 12 15.04 16.97 -2.52
N ALA A 13 13.91 17.17 -1.82
CA ALA A 13 13.86 17.34 -0.37
C ALA A 13 14.40 16.13 0.42
N LEU A 14 14.50 14.96 -0.22
CA LEU A 14 14.78 13.68 0.44
C LEU A 14 16.05 13.02 -0.08
N LEU A 15 16.65 13.61 -1.11
CA LEU A 15 18.01 13.34 -1.54
C LEU A 15 19.04 13.34 -0.38
N PRO A 16 18.96 14.26 0.61
CA PRO A 16 19.85 14.26 1.77
C PRO A 16 19.65 13.07 2.72
N LEU A 17 18.44 12.47 2.75
CA LEU A 17 18.15 11.27 3.56
C LEU A 17 18.82 10.01 2.99
N ARG A 18 19.42 10.06 1.79
CA ARG A 18 20.29 8.99 1.28
C ARG A 18 21.59 8.85 2.09
N ALA A 19 22.00 9.86 2.87
CA ALA A 19 23.20 9.79 3.70
C ALA A 19 23.14 8.71 4.81
N PHE A 20 21.97 8.11 5.04
CA PHE A 20 21.77 7.02 6.00
C PHE A 20 22.06 5.60 5.46
N GLY A 21 22.65 5.47 4.26
CA GLY A 21 23.37 4.25 3.86
C GLY A 21 22.55 3.00 3.54
N GLN A 22 21.26 3.11 3.21
CA GLN A 22 20.39 1.96 2.91
C GLN A 22 19.93 1.98 1.43
N PRO A 23 20.31 1.00 0.59
CA PRO A 23 19.77 0.89 -0.76
C PRO A 23 18.44 0.14 -0.73
N GLU A 24 17.36 0.92 -0.77
CA GLU A 24 16.06 0.57 -1.34
C GLU A 24 15.25 1.88 -1.48
N THR A 25 15.76 2.84 -2.26
CA THR A 25 15.13 4.14 -2.66
C THR A 25 14.35 4.77 -1.52
N GLY A 26 14.96 4.72 -0.32
CA GLY A 26 14.33 4.77 1.00
C GLY A 26 12.95 5.38 1.04
N PHE A 27 11.97 4.57 1.39
CA PHE A 27 10.57 4.97 1.55
C PHE A 27 9.85 5.40 0.27
N ARG A 28 10.60 5.79 -0.79
CA ARG A 28 10.33 6.04 -2.22
C ARG A 28 9.34 7.15 -2.46
N CYS A 29 8.22 6.99 -1.78
CA CYS A 29 7.35 8.01 -1.28
C CYS A 29 7.22 7.92 0.27
N ALA A 30 8.26 8.04 1.13
CA ALA A 30 8.06 8.81 2.39
C ALA A 30 7.41 10.14 2.08
N ALA A 31 7.45 10.56 0.82
CA ALA A 31 8.64 11.01 0.07
C ALA A 31 8.25 11.67 -1.27
N LEU A 32 7.07 11.37 -1.81
CA LEU A 32 6.17 12.46 -2.21
C LEU A 32 5.88 13.41 -1.00
N ALA A 33 6.32 13.01 0.19
CA ALA A 33 6.52 13.66 1.48
C ALA A 33 5.50 14.73 1.69
N ALA A 34 4.32 14.32 2.13
CA ALA A 34 3.34 15.29 2.52
C ALA A 34 3.02 16.35 1.40
N ALA A 35 3.33 15.99 0.15
CA ALA A 35 3.19 16.63 -1.17
C ALA A 35 2.48 17.98 -1.17
N GLY A 36 3.14 18.95 -0.56
CA GLY A 36 2.59 20.26 -0.25
C GLY A 36 3.17 20.85 1.02
N LEU A 37 3.67 20.03 1.97
CA LEU A 37 4.33 20.57 3.16
C LEU A 37 5.67 21.23 2.79
N PRO A 38 5.84 22.53 3.07
CA PRO A 38 7.09 23.23 2.80
C PRO A 38 8.27 22.71 3.62
N ASP A 39 8.02 22.16 4.82
CA ASP A 39 9.02 21.56 5.71
C ASP A 39 8.60 20.16 6.16
N ALA A 40 8.70 19.20 5.24
CA ALA A 40 8.37 17.80 5.53
C ALA A 40 9.21 17.20 6.65
N ARG A 41 10.51 17.58 6.76
CA ARG A 41 11.38 17.03 7.81
C ARG A 41 10.97 17.54 9.18
N GLY A 42 10.86 18.86 9.35
CA GLY A 42 10.47 19.46 10.62
C GLY A 42 9.07 19.02 11.08
N THR A 43 8.18 18.71 10.13
CA THR A 43 6.83 18.23 10.44
C THR A 43 6.79 16.75 10.81
N LEU A 44 7.46 15.88 10.04
CA LEU A 44 7.33 14.43 10.18
C LEU A 44 8.27 13.85 11.24
N GLU A 45 9.44 14.44 11.48
CA GLU A 45 10.43 13.91 12.43
C GLU A 45 9.90 13.84 13.87
N PRO A 46 9.19 14.86 14.41
CA PRO A 46 8.59 14.78 15.75
C PRO A 46 7.49 13.71 15.85
N ILE A 47 6.74 13.45 14.77
CA ILE A 47 5.69 12.43 14.74
C ILE A 47 6.31 11.03 14.62
N ALA A 48 7.37 10.89 13.82
CA ALA A 48 8.07 9.62 13.60
C ALA A 48 8.83 9.16 14.85
N ARG A 49 9.38 10.07 15.64
CA ARG A 49 10.25 9.74 16.79
C ARG A 49 9.59 8.77 17.79
N PRO A 50 8.38 9.05 18.35
CA PRO A 50 7.72 8.10 19.24
C PRO A 50 7.44 6.75 18.58
N LEU A 51 7.12 6.75 17.28
CA LEU A 51 6.86 5.52 16.53
C LEU A 51 8.14 4.68 16.36
N VAL A 52 9.29 5.30 16.09
CA VAL A 52 10.59 4.61 16.03
C VAL A 52 10.96 4.03 17.40
N ASP A 53 10.82 4.82 18.46
CA ASP A 53 11.29 4.44 19.80
C ASP A 53 10.47 3.28 20.40
N ALA A 54 9.19 3.17 20.02
CA ALA A 54 8.25 2.21 20.61
C ALA A 54 7.78 1.09 19.66
N SER A 55 8.40 0.91 18.49
CA SER A 55 8.01 -0.13 17.53
C SER A 55 9.18 -0.79 16.80
N VAL A 56 8.87 -1.79 15.97
CA VAL A 56 9.80 -2.38 15.00
C VAL A 56 9.91 -1.58 13.69
N PHE A 57 9.24 -0.43 13.57
CA PHE A 57 9.42 0.44 12.41
C PHE A 57 10.87 0.90 12.37
N GLN A 58 11.65 0.32 11.46
CA GLN A 58 12.94 0.88 11.08
C GLN A 58 12.72 2.31 10.56
N HIS A 59 13.75 3.15 10.63
CA HIS A 59 13.67 4.57 10.25
C HIS A 59 12.96 4.82 8.90
N PRO A 60 13.09 3.94 7.88
CA PRO A 60 12.36 4.03 6.63
C PRO A 60 10.94 3.44 6.60
N LEU A 61 10.28 3.13 7.73
CA LEU A 61 8.84 2.85 7.82
C LEU A 61 8.09 3.73 8.83
N ALA A 62 8.84 4.42 9.69
CA ALA A 62 8.31 5.46 10.57
C ALA A 62 7.90 6.79 9.89
N LEU A 63 8.60 7.29 8.84
CA LEU A 63 8.19 8.51 8.09
C LEU A 63 6.88 8.36 7.27
N VAL A 64 6.72 7.37 6.39
CA VAL A 64 5.55 6.44 6.29
C VAL A 64 4.40 6.73 7.23
N ALA A 65 4.49 6.02 8.35
CA ALA A 65 3.52 6.09 9.43
C ALA A 65 3.28 7.54 9.88
N ALA A 66 4.33 8.34 10.05
CA ALA A 66 4.23 9.73 10.45
C ALA A 66 3.47 10.60 9.45
N ALA A 67 3.62 10.38 8.15
CA ALA A 67 2.87 11.09 7.11
C ALA A 67 1.38 10.70 7.14
N ALA A 68 1.07 9.42 7.36
CA ALA A 68 -0.30 8.96 7.53
C ALA A 68 -0.93 9.53 8.81
N VAL A 69 -0.20 9.54 9.92
CA VAL A 69 -0.58 10.11 11.22
C VAL A 69 -0.80 11.62 11.10
N HIS A 70 0.11 12.34 10.46
CA HIS A 70 -0.03 13.77 10.18
C HIS A 70 -1.26 14.06 9.32
N GLY A 71 -1.47 13.29 8.25
CA GLY A 71 -2.65 13.43 7.38
C GLY A 71 -3.98 13.18 8.09
N ALA A 72 -3.97 12.38 9.16
CA ALA A 72 -5.12 12.19 10.06
C ALA A 72 -5.25 13.28 11.14
N GLY A 73 -4.34 14.26 11.18
CA GLY A 73 -4.34 15.34 12.17
C GLY A 73 -3.89 14.90 13.56
N TRP A 74 -3.13 13.81 13.66
CA TRP A 74 -2.69 13.25 14.93
C TRP A 74 -1.24 13.62 15.26
N GLU A 75 -0.93 13.66 16.55
CA GLU A 75 0.43 13.75 17.06
C GLU A 75 1.03 12.34 17.26
N GLY A 76 2.37 12.26 17.33
CA GLY A 76 3.09 10.99 17.47
C GLY A 76 2.67 10.18 18.71
N GLU A 77 2.51 10.83 19.86
CA GLU A 77 2.08 10.17 21.11
C GLU A 77 0.64 9.63 21.03
N THR A 78 -0.26 10.38 20.38
CA THR A 78 -1.64 9.93 20.16
C THR A 78 -1.66 8.69 19.26
N ALA A 79 -0.87 8.71 18.19
CA ALA A 79 -0.74 7.57 17.30
C ALA A 79 -0.14 6.35 18.00
N LEU A 80 0.87 6.56 18.85
CA LEU A 80 1.50 5.48 19.60
C LEU A 80 0.52 4.82 20.59
N ALA A 81 -0.23 5.62 21.35
CA ALA A 81 -1.24 5.10 22.27
C ALA A 81 -2.32 4.30 21.53
N ALA A 82 -2.81 4.81 20.38
CA ALA A 82 -3.77 4.11 19.55
C ALA A 82 -3.20 2.80 18.97
N LEU A 83 -1.95 2.82 18.50
CA LEU A 83 -1.25 1.64 17.99
C LEU A 83 -1.13 0.57 19.08
N GLN A 84 -0.76 0.94 20.31
CA GLN A 84 -0.68 0.02 21.43
C GLN A 84 -2.02 -0.63 21.74
N ALA A 85 -3.11 0.14 21.78
CA ALA A 85 -4.46 -0.40 21.99
C ALA A 85 -4.87 -1.41 20.90
N VAL A 86 -4.53 -1.14 19.63
CA VAL A 86 -4.81 -2.07 18.53
C VAL A 86 -3.95 -3.34 18.64
N ARG A 87 -2.66 -3.23 19.00
CA ARG A 87 -1.79 -4.40 19.22
C ARG A 87 -2.36 -5.32 20.30
N ASP A 88 -2.82 -4.74 21.41
CA ASP A 88 -3.39 -5.50 22.52
C ASP A 88 -4.69 -6.19 22.07
N GLY A 89 -5.57 -5.46 21.38
CA GLY A 89 -6.82 -6.02 20.84
C GLY A 89 -6.63 -7.11 19.77
N LEU A 90 -5.56 -7.03 18.96
CA LEU A 90 -5.18 -8.10 18.02
C LEU A 90 -4.70 -9.35 18.77
N ARG A 91 -3.88 -9.17 19.82
CA ARG A 91 -3.36 -10.27 20.64
C ARG A 91 -4.48 -11.02 21.35
N GLU A 92 -5.46 -10.30 21.89
CA GLU A 92 -6.66 -10.88 22.53
C GLU A 92 -7.47 -11.77 21.58
N ARG A 93 -7.42 -11.48 20.27
CA ARG A 93 -8.10 -12.26 19.21
C ARG A 93 -7.23 -13.36 18.59
N GLY A 94 -6.06 -13.59 19.17
CA GLY A 94 -5.11 -14.60 18.69
C GLY A 94 -4.39 -14.23 17.39
N VAL A 95 -4.46 -12.96 16.96
CA VAL A 95 -3.65 -12.49 15.82
C VAL A 95 -2.25 -12.19 16.34
N PRO A 96 -1.20 -12.88 15.86
CA PRO A 96 0.15 -12.66 16.37
C PRO A 96 0.59 -11.21 16.16
N ALA A 97 1.13 -10.62 17.22
CA ALA A 97 1.70 -9.28 17.20
C ALA A 97 3.19 -9.34 16.84
N GLY A 98 3.70 -8.24 16.28
CA GLY A 98 5.12 -8.07 15.97
C GLY A 98 5.43 -8.28 14.48
N GLY A 99 6.59 -7.75 14.09
CA GLY A 99 6.98 -7.67 12.68
C GLY A 99 6.32 -6.50 11.96
N VAL A 100 6.94 -6.09 10.87
CA VAL A 100 6.63 -4.84 10.17
C VAL A 100 5.20 -4.80 9.64
N ARG A 101 4.67 -5.94 9.17
CA ARG A 101 3.34 -6.02 8.59
C ARG A 101 2.25 -5.91 9.64
N SER A 102 2.47 -6.47 10.82
CA SER A 102 1.55 -6.31 11.95
C SER A 102 1.45 -4.86 12.38
N GLU A 103 2.56 -4.12 12.35
CA GLU A 103 2.55 -2.70 12.68
C GLU A 103 1.81 -1.86 11.64
N ILE A 104 1.98 -2.17 10.35
CA ILE A 104 1.20 -1.55 9.27
C ILE A 104 -0.29 -1.84 9.44
N ALA A 105 -0.65 -3.09 9.75
CA ALA A 105 -2.03 -3.49 9.98
C ALA A 105 -2.63 -2.76 11.21
N ALA A 106 -1.88 -2.69 12.30
CA ALA A 106 -2.33 -2.04 13.53
C ALA A 106 -2.51 -0.52 13.32
N LEU A 107 -1.57 0.13 12.63
CA LEU A 107 -1.69 1.54 12.28
C LEU A 107 -2.88 1.80 11.33
N THR A 108 -3.12 0.89 10.39
CA THR A 108 -4.27 0.96 9.48
C THR A 108 -5.59 0.98 10.24
N LEU A 109 -5.78 0.03 11.18
CA LEU A 109 -6.99 -0.01 12.01
C LEU A 109 -7.08 1.21 12.93
N ALA A 110 -5.95 1.66 13.51
CA ALA A 110 -5.94 2.82 14.38
C ALA A 110 -6.46 4.07 13.67
N LEU A 111 -5.97 4.33 12.46
CA LEU A 111 -6.26 5.53 11.68
C LEU A 111 -7.60 5.48 10.95
N LEU A 112 -8.02 4.32 10.43
CA LEU A 112 -9.16 4.25 9.52
C LEU A 112 -10.43 3.65 10.12
N ALA A 113 -10.35 2.83 11.17
CA ALA A 113 -11.54 2.16 11.69
C ALA A 113 -12.36 3.10 12.59
N PRO A 114 -13.61 3.44 12.23
CA PRO A 114 -14.47 4.25 13.09
C PRO A 114 -14.84 3.51 14.38
N ASP A 115 -15.06 2.19 14.26
CA ASP A 115 -15.20 1.25 15.37
C ASP A 115 -14.04 0.24 15.33
N ARG A 116 -13.04 0.49 16.17
CA ARG A 116 -11.83 -0.34 16.23
C ARG A 116 -12.11 -1.75 16.76
N ALA A 117 -13.04 -1.91 17.70
CA ALA A 117 -13.34 -3.22 18.26
C ALA A 117 -13.97 -4.12 17.19
N ALA A 118 -14.97 -3.60 16.47
CA ALA A 118 -15.59 -4.32 15.36
C ALA A 118 -14.58 -4.62 14.25
N ALA A 119 -13.70 -3.67 13.91
CA ALA A 119 -12.69 -3.88 12.87
C ALA A 119 -11.64 -4.93 13.28
N LEU A 120 -11.24 -4.99 14.54
CA LEU A 120 -10.37 -6.04 15.09
C LEU A 120 -11.01 -7.42 14.95
N ASP A 121 -12.29 -7.57 15.34
CA ASP A 121 -13.03 -8.83 15.19
C ASP A 121 -13.11 -9.26 13.73
N ARG A 122 -13.37 -8.32 12.83
CA ARG A 122 -13.48 -8.57 11.40
C ARG A 122 -12.16 -8.91 10.75
N MET A 123 -11.08 -8.21 11.08
CA MET A 123 -9.73 -8.55 10.59
C MET A 123 -9.35 -9.98 11.00
N ALA A 124 -9.59 -10.34 12.26
CA ALA A 124 -9.31 -11.68 12.75
C ALA A 124 -10.17 -12.75 12.03
N ALA A 125 -11.44 -12.45 11.74
CA ALA A 125 -12.31 -13.34 10.98
C ALA A 125 -11.85 -13.51 9.52
N ILE A 126 -11.46 -12.42 8.84
CA ILE A 126 -10.92 -12.46 7.47
C ILE A 126 -9.67 -13.34 7.41
N LEU A 127 -8.72 -13.14 8.34
CA LEU A 127 -7.48 -13.94 8.39
C LEU A 127 -7.77 -15.43 8.59
N ARG A 128 -8.68 -15.79 9.50
CA ARG A 128 -9.07 -17.19 9.70
C ARG A 128 -9.70 -17.82 8.46
N GLU A 129 -10.53 -17.08 7.73
CA GLU A 129 -11.09 -17.58 6.47
C GLU A 129 -10.01 -17.77 5.40
N TRP A 130 -9.06 -16.84 5.28
CA TRP A 130 -7.94 -16.99 4.35
C TRP A 130 -7.04 -18.17 4.73
N GLU A 131 -6.68 -18.33 6.01
CA GLU A 131 -5.91 -19.49 6.49
C GLU A 131 -6.64 -20.81 6.23
N ARG A 132 -7.97 -20.84 6.33
CA ARG A 132 -8.79 -22.02 6.04
C ARG A 132 -8.75 -22.41 4.56
N VAL A 133 -8.78 -21.43 3.66
CA VAL A 133 -8.79 -21.67 2.20
C VAL A 133 -7.36 -21.89 1.67
N HIS A 134 -6.39 -21.15 2.20
CA HIS A 134 -5.03 -21.01 1.68
C HIS A 134 -3.96 -21.15 2.78
N PRO A 135 -3.90 -22.27 3.51
CA PRO A 135 -3.05 -22.41 4.70
C PRO A 135 -1.55 -22.26 4.46
N TRP A 136 -1.10 -22.40 3.20
CA TRP A 136 0.33 -22.35 2.83
C TRP A 136 0.80 -21.00 2.34
N ILE A 137 -0.12 -20.11 1.96
CA ILE A 137 0.21 -18.80 1.40
C ILE A 137 -0.28 -17.66 2.28
N THR A 138 -1.28 -17.89 3.13
CA THR A 138 -1.71 -16.90 4.11
C THR A 138 -0.71 -16.77 5.26
N GLY A 139 -0.23 -15.55 5.50
CA GLY A 139 0.78 -15.28 6.51
C GLY A 139 0.83 -13.84 6.98
N GLU A 140 2.00 -13.44 7.51
CA GLU A 140 2.23 -12.09 8.03
C GLU A 140 2.01 -11.01 6.96
N ASP A 141 2.35 -11.29 5.70
CA ASP A 141 2.22 -10.34 4.57
C ASP A 141 0.77 -9.97 4.24
N ASP A 142 -0.21 -10.79 4.65
CA ASP A 142 -1.64 -10.53 4.42
C ASP A 142 -2.27 -9.59 5.44
N ARG A 143 -1.64 -9.41 6.61
CA ARG A 143 -2.23 -8.66 7.74
C ARG A 143 -2.64 -7.23 7.37
N PRO A 144 -1.82 -6.44 6.64
CA PRO A 144 -2.22 -5.08 6.27
C PRO A 144 -3.46 -5.03 5.36
N LEU A 145 -3.58 -5.99 4.44
CA LEU A 145 -4.74 -6.06 3.55
C LEU A 145 -5.98 -6.55 4.28
N ALA A 146 -5.83 -7.50 5.20
CA ALA A 146 -6.92 -7.89 6.10
C ALA A 146 -7.41 -6.68 6.92
N ALA A 147 -6.49 -5.84 7.43
CA ALA A 147 -6.83 -4.61 8.14
C ALA A 147 -7.59 -3.62 7.25
N LEU A 148 -7.12 -3.35 6.02
CA LEU A 148 -7.80 -2.48 5.07
C LEU A 148 -9.21 -2.99 4.71
N LEU A 149 -9.36 -4.30 4.51
CA LEU A 149 -10.65 -4.91 4.21
C LEU A 149 -11.60 -4.91 5.42
N ALA A 150 -11.07 -5.02 6.64
CA ALA A 150 -11.86 -4.98 7.87
C ALA A 150 -12.49 -3.60 8.16
N VAL A 151 -11.92 -2.53 7.62
CA VAL A 151 -12.46 -1.16 7.72
C VAL A 151 -13.73 -0.97 6.88
N GLY A 152 -13.90 -1.73 5.79
CA GLY A 152 -15.11 -1.68 4.97
C GLY A 152 -16.36 -2.16 5.72
N ALA A 153 -17.56 -2.09 5.15
CA ALA A 153 -18.80 -2.51 5.84
C ALA A 153 -19.23 -3.98 5.59
N ARG A 154 -18.54 -4.72 4.72
CA ARG A 154 -18.96 -6.07 4.28
C ARG A 154 -18.76 -7.13 5.36
N ASP A 155 -19.56 -8.19 5.28
CA ASP A 155 -19.33 -9.37 6.11
C ASP A 155 -17.92 -9.96 5.85
N PRO A 156 -17.20 -10.45 6.88
CA PRO A 156 -15.89 -11.08 6.71
C PRO A 156 -15.88 -12.28 5.75
N ALA A 157 -16.90 -13.15 5.78
CA ALA A 157 -16.96 -14.32 4.92
C ALA A 157 -17.23 -13.91 3.47
N GLU A 158 -18.12 -12.93 3.25
CA GLU A 158 -18.33 -12.35 1.91
C GLU A 158 -17.04 -11.70 1.37
N THR A 159 -16.31 -11.00 2.24
CA THR A 159 -15.03 -10.37 1.89
C THR A 159 -13.99 -11.41 1.48
N ALA A 160 -13.86 -12.50 2.25
CA ALA A 160 -12.94 -13.59 1.93
C ALA A 160 -13.33 -14.33 0.64
N ALA A 161 -14.61 -14.65 0.47
CA ALA A 161 -15.13 -15.31 -0.75
C ALA A 161 -14.86 -14.47 -2.00
N ARG A 162 -15.02 -13.15 -1.90
CA ARG A 162 -14.74 -12.22 -2.98
C ARG A 162 -13.25 -12.18 -3.36
N CYS A 163 -12.36 -12.18 -2.39
CA CYS A 163 -10.92 -12.31 -2.66
C CYS A 163 -10.64 -13.60 -3.44
N GLU A 164 -11.28 -14.71 -3.05
CA GLU A 164 -11.13 -16.00 -3.72
C GLU A 164 -11.67 -15.98 -5.15
N ASP A 165 -12.85 -15.42 -5.38
CA ASP A 165 -13.44 -15.28 -6.72
C ASP A 165 -12.50 -14.51 -7.66
N ILE A 166 -11.82 -13.48 -7.14
CA ILE A 166 -10.83 -12.71 -7.90
C ILE A 166 -9.58 -13.56 -8.15
N TYR A 167 -9.05 -14.24 -7.12
CA TYR A 167 -7.88 -15.10 -7.23
C TYR A 167 -8.07 -16.20 -8.29
N ASP A 168 -9.15 -16.96 -8.18
CA ASP A 168 -9.48 -18.03 -9.11
C ASP A 168 -9.82 -17.51 -10.51
N GLY A 169 -10.44 -16.32 -10.58
CA GLY A 169 -10.66 -15.62 -11.83
C GLY A 169 -9.36 -15.29 -12.53
N LEU A 170 -8.41 -14.64 -11.86
CA LEU A 170 -7.09 -14.36 -12.43
C LEU A 170 -6.36 -15.65 -12.82
N ARG A 171 -6.43 -16.69 -11.99
CA ARG A 171 -5.83 -17.99 -12.33
C ARG A 171 -6.40 -18.58 -13.62
N ARG A 172 -7.72 -18.50 -13.84
CA ARG A 172 -8.37 -18.96 -15.09
C ARG A 172 -7.92 -18.17 -16.31
N GLU A 173 -7.58 -16.89 -16.11
CA GLU A 173 -7.03 -16.01 -17.14
C GLU A 173 -5.51 -16.22 -17.39
N GLY A 174 -4.90 -17.22 -16.74
CA GLY A 174 -3.51 -17.62 -16.97
C GLY A 174 -2.47 -16.92 -16.09
N TRP A 175 -2.88 -16.15 -15.09
CA TRP A 175 -1.95 -15.52 -14.15
C TRP A 175 -1.27 -16.56 -13.23
N TRP A 176 0.03 -16.38 -13.00
CA TRP A 176 0.85 -17.33 -12.21
C TRP A 176 0.44 -17.35 -10.74
N ARG A 177 0.39 -18.55 -10.13
CA ARG A 177 -0.05 -18.74 -8.74
C ARG A 177 1.03 -18.32 -7.73
N GLY A 178 0.59 -17.91 -6.54
CA GLY A 178 1.47 -17.64 -5.40
C GLY A 178 1.09 -16.36 -4.65
N GLY A 179 1.96 -15.92 -3.74
CA GLY A 179 1.70 -14.77 -2.87
C GLY A 179 1.41 -13.47 -3.64
N TRP A 180 2.07 -13.23 -4.77
CA TRP A 180 1.79 -12.04 -5.60
C TRP A 180 0.40 -12.06 -6.22
N LEU A 181 -0.12 -13.23 -6.60
CA LEU A 181 -1.49 -13.36 -7.12
C LEU A 181 -2.51 -13.14 -6.00
N GLN A 182 -2.21 -13.64 -4.81
CA GLN A 182 -3.03 -13.40 -3.61
C GLN A 182 -3.07 -11.91 -3.25
N LEU A 183 -1.90 -11.24 -3.17
CA LEU A 183 -1.79 -9.80 -2.98
C LEU A 183 -2.63 -9.02 -4.02
N THR A 184 -2.49 -9.39 -5.30
CA THR A 184 -3.26 -8.79 -6.41
C THR A 184 -4.76 -8.95 -6.17
N SER A 185 -5.22 -10.16 -5.80
CA SER A 185 -6.64 -10.43 -5.56
C SER A 185 -7.21 -9.63 -4.39
N HIS A 186 -6.45 -9.50 -3.30
CA HIS A 186 -6.84 -8.73 -2.12
C HIS A 186 -6.94 -7.23 -2.43
N LEU A 187 -5.99 -6.68 -3.18
CA LEU A 187 -6.02 -5.28 -3.63
C LEU A 187 -7.25 -5.02 -4.51
N LEU A 188 -7.50 -5.88 -5.50
CA LEU A 188 -8.67 -5.75 -6.40
C LEU A 188 -10.01 -5.95 -5.67
N ALA A 189 -10.03 -6.58 -4.49
CA ALA A 189 -11.22 -6.72 -3.69
C ALA A 189 -11.64 -5.41 -3.00
N LEU A 190 -10.70 -4.51 -2.69
CA LEU A 190 -10.92 -3.27 -1.92
C LEU A 190 -12.02 -2.35 -2.50
N PRO A 191 -12.03 -2.02 -3.82
CA PRO A 191 -13.02 -1.10 -4.39
C PRO A 191 -14.47 -1.54 -4.25
N GLY A 192 -14.72 -2.85 -4.14
CA GLY A 192 -16.07 -3.38 -4.07
C GLY A 192 -16.76 -3.71 -5.39
N ASP A 193 -16.14 -3.44 -6.52
CA ASP A 193 -16.67 -3.75 -7.86
C ASP A 193 -16.89 -5.27 -8.05
N PRO A 194 -17.87 -5.78 -8.81
CA PRO A 194 -17.99 -7.22 -9.05
C PRO A 194 -16.66 -7.87 -9.46
N ALA A 195 -16.35 -9.08 -8.97
CA ALA A 195 -15.04 -9.73 -9.18
C ALA A 195 -14.63 -9.77 -10.66
N ARG A 196 -15.59 -10.09 -11.54
CA ARG A 196 -15.42 -10.05 -13.00
C ARG A 196 -14.94 -8.69 -13.51
N ASP A 197 -15.50 -7.61 -13.00
CA ASP A 197 -15.19 -6.25 -13.46
C ASP A 197 -13.80 -5.82 -12.98
N ALA A 198 -13.44 -6.18 -11.74
CA ALA A 198 -12.12 -5.94 -11.19
C ALA A 198 -11.02 -6.68 -12.01
N ILE A 199 -11.24 -7.96 -12.33
CA ILE A 199 -10.35 -8.75 -13.20
C ILE A 199 -10.23 -8.12 -14.59
N ALA A 200 -11.36 -7.81 -15.23
CA ALA A 200 -11.36 -7.25 -16.58
C ALA A 200 -10.69 -5.86 -16.63
N ARG A 201 -10.80 -5.06 -15.57
CA ARG A 201 -10.11 -3.78 -15.45
C ARG A 201 -8.60 -3.97 -15.30
N PHE A 202 -8.17 -4.88 -14.43
CA PHE A 202 -6.76 -5.23 -14.25
C PHE A 202 -6.11 -5.70 -15.57
N GLN A 203 -6.76 -6.63 -16.29
CA GLN A 203 -6.27 -7.12 -17.59
C GLN A 203 -6.15 -6.01 -18.64
N ARG A 204 -7.17 -5.14 -18.73
CA ARG A 204 -7.14 -4.00 -19.66
C ARG A 204 -6.04 -3.01 -19.34
N LEU A 205 -5.78 -2.75 -18.05
CA LEU A 205 -4.68 -1.88 -17.64
C LEU A 205 -3.33 -2.51 -18.01
N HIS A 206 -3.14 -3.78 -17.69
CA HIS A 206 -1.92 -4.50 -18.05
C HIS A 206 -1.67 -4.51 -19.57
N GLY A 207 -2.72 -4.76 -20.37
CA GLY A 207 -2.64 -4.65 -21.83
C GLY A 207 -2.25 -3.24 -22.30
N ALA A 208 -2.88 -2.21 -21.74
CA ALA A 208 -2.61 -0.82 -22.11
C ALA A 208 -1.21 -0.33 -21.70
N LEU A 209 -0.61 -0.88 -20.64
CA LEU A 209 0.78 -0.65 -20.24
C LEU A 209 1.74 -1.31 -21.25
N ARG A 210 1.48 -2.57 -21.61
CA ARG A 210 2.26 -3.29 -22.63
C ARG A 210 2.24 -2.60 -23.98
N ASP A 211 1.08 -2.12 -24.42
CA ASP A 211 0.93 -1.40 -25.70
C ASP A 211 1.72 -0.07 -25.72
N ARG A 212 2.14 0.42 -24.55
CA ARG A 212 3.02 1.58 -24.37
C ARG A 212 4.48 1.20 -24.10
N ALA A 213 4.85 -0.06 -24.32
CA ALA A 213 6.17 -0.60 -24.02
C ALA A 213 6.60 -0.41 -22.54
N VAL A 214 5.63 -0.33 -21.62
CA VAL A 214 5.91 -0.39 -20.19
C VAL A 214 5.97 -1.86 -19.80
N GLU A 215 7.15 -2.31 -19.41
CA GLU A 215 7.35 -3.65 -18.88
C GLU A 215 6.64 -3.79 -17.53
N THR A 216 5.89 -4.88 -17.37
CA THR A 216 5.23 -5.26 -16.12
C THR A 216 5.78 -6.60 -15.68
N ARG A 217 6.59 -6.58 -14.62
CA ARG A 217 7.14 -7.80 -14.04
C ARG A 217 6.14 -8.43 -13.08
N PHE A 218 6.30 -9.72 -12.83
CA PHE A 218 5.42 -10.49 -11.94
C PHE A 218 5.38 -9.94 -10.51
N ASP A 219 6.52 -9.45 -10.02
CA ASP A 219 6.68 -8.79 -8.73
C ASP A 219 6.06 -7.38 -8.67
N TRP A 220 5.56 -6.83 -9.79
CA TRP A 220 4.91 -5.51 -9.88
C TRP A 220 3.39 -5.57 -10.03
N HIS A 221 2.80 -6.77 -9.94
CA HIS A 221 1.35 -6.94 -10.10
C HIS A 221 0.56 -6.23 -9.00
N GLY A 222 1.13 -6.07 -7.81
CA GLY A 222 0.50 -5.31 -6.72
C GLY A 222 0.29 -3.84 -7.10
N GLU A 223 1.27 -3.22 -7.73
CA GLU A 223 1.23 -1.82 -8.18
C GLU A 223 0.24 -1.65 -9.33
N VAL A 224 0.19 -2.61 -10.26
CA VAL A 224 -0.81 -2.63 -11.34
C VAL A 224 -2.22 -2.81 -10.76
N ALA A 225 -2.39 -3.70 -9.77
CA ALA A 225 -3.67 -3.92 -9.09
C ALA A 225 -4.14 -2.65 -8.38
N ALA A 226 -3.25 -1.98 -7.65
CA ALA A 226 -3.55 -0.72 -7.00
C ALA A 226 -3.94 0.36 -8.01
N ALA A 227 -3.17 0.53 -9.10
CA ALA A 227 -3.51 1.46 -10.17
C ALA A 227 -4.86 1.13 -10.84
N ALA A 228 -5.18 -0.16 -10.98
CA ALA A 228 -6.48 -0.60 -11.49
C ALA A 228 -7.65 -0.23 -10.55
N MET A 229 -7.43 0.09 -9.28
CA MET A 229 -8.51 0.55 -8.39
C MET A 229 -8.99 1.97 -8.69
N ALA A 230 -8.25 2.74 -9.50
CA ALA A 230 -8.62 4.11 -9.84
C ALA A 230 -9.94 4.16 -10.63
N VAL A 231 -10.64 5.29 -10.49
CA VAL A 231 -11.90 5.54 -11.22
C VAL A 231 -11.64 5.78 -12.71
N ALA A 232 -10.43 6.19 -13.07
CA ALA A 232 -10.06 6.51 -14.44
C ALA A 232 -10.05 5.27 -15.39
N PRO A 233 -10.28 5.49 -16.70
CA PRO A 233 -10.17 4.44 -17.71
C PRO A 233 -8.76 3.81 -17.75
N PRO A 234 -8.62 2.49 -18.00
CA PRO A 234 -7.32 1.82 -18.03
C PRO A 234 -6.30 2.43 -19.01
N ALA A 235 -6.73 2.89 -20.18
CA ALA A 235 -5.85 3.53 -21.16
C ALA A 235 -5.29 4.88 -20.67
N GLU A 236 -6.09 5.63 -19.92
CA GLU A 236 -5.65 6.90 -19.33
C GLU A 236 -4.67 6.64 -18.19
N MET A 237 -4.97 5.65 -17.34
CA MET A 237 -4.07 5.24 -16.25
C MET A 237 -2.72 4.77 -16.81
N ALA A 238 -2.72 3.92 -17.85
CA ALA A 238 -1.48 3.45 -18.49
C ALA A 238 -0.66 4.60 -19.09
N ARG A 239 -1.32 5.63 -19.67
CA ARG A 239 -0.63 6.83 -20.14
C ARG A 239 0.03 7.58 -18.99
N ALA A 240 -0.70 7.84 -17.91
CA ALA A 240 -0.17 8.56 -16.75
C ALA A 240 1.02 7.83 -16.11
N VAL A 241 0.98 6.50 -16.05
CA VAL A 241 2.12 5.68 -15.58
C VAL A 241 3.31 5.80 -16.52
N ALA A 242 3.11 5.69 -17.85
CA ALA A 242 4.20 5.81 -18.82
C ALA A 242 4.86 7.21 -18.79
N GLU A 243 4.05 8.28 -18.70
CA GLU A 243 4.53 9.65 -18.54
C GLU A 243 5.32 9.82 -17.23
N GLY A 244 4.80 9.27 -16.13
CA GLY A 244 5.49 9.27 -14.83
C GLY A 244 6.84 8.55 -14.88
N ILE A 245 6.94 7.41 -15.55
CA ILE A 245 8.22 6.69 -15.73
C ILE A 245 9.20 7.52 -16.56
N GLY A 246 8.73 8.15 -17.65
CA GLY A 246 9.55 9.03 -18.48
C GLY A 246 10.15 10.18 -17.68
N ALA A 247 9.32 10.87 -16.91
CA ALA A 247 9.74 11.94 -16.01
C ALA A 247 10.83 11.50 -15.02
N GLN A 248 10.68 10.34 -14.38
CA GLN A 248 11.66 9.84 -13.42
C GLN A 248 13.02 9.53 -14.06
N ARG A 249 13.06 9.19 -15.36
CA ARG A 249 14.30 8.92 -16.10
C ARG A 249 15.09 10.17 -16.44
N GLU A 250 14.43 11.31 -16.53
CA GLU A 250 15.07 12.62 -16.80
C GLU A 250 15.72 13.21 -15.55
N HIS A 251 15.40 12.68 -14.36
CA HIS A 251 15.96 13.15 -13.10
C HIS A 251 17.50 12.97 -13.05
N PRO A 252 18.30 13.92 -12.51
CA PRO A 252 19.77 13.83 -12.45
C PRO A 252 20.30 12.58 -11.73
N ARG A 253 19.48 11.99 -10.86
CA ARG A 253 19.72 10.72 -10.18
C ARG A 253 18.48 9.86 -10.35
N PRO A 254 18.31 9.19 -11.50
CA PRO A 254 17.09 8.46 -11.77
C PRO A 254 16.96 7.27 -10.82
N PRO A 255 15.74 6.91 -10.40
CA PRO A 255 15.50 5.71 -9.61
C PRO A 255 15.66 4.44 -10.48
N SER A 256 15.72 3.27 -9.86
CA SER A 256 15.71 1.99 -10.59
C SER A 256 14.40 1.80 -11.36
N ALA A 257 14.35 0.85 -12.30
CA ALA A 257 13.16 0.63 -13.12
C ALA A 257 11.91 0.30 -12.28
N GLY A 258 12.03 -0.58 -11.27
CA GLY A 258 10.91 -0.93 -10.40
C GLY A 258 10.44 0.21 -9.51
N GLU A 259 11.38 1.07 -9.12
CA GLU A 259 11.05 2.29 -8.37
C GLU A 259 10.32 3.30 -9.23
N ALA A 260 10.84 3.59 -10.43
CA ALA A 260 10.19 4.48 -11.38
C ALA A 260 8.75 4.02 -11.66
N PHE A 261 8.58 2.70 -11.84
CA PHE A 261 7.28 2.08 -12.03
C PHE A 261 6.35 2.26 -10.83
N SER A 262 6.81 1.88 -9.63
CA SER A 262 6.05 2.04 -8.38
C SER A 262 5.63 3.49 -8.15
N LEU A 263 6.57 4.43 -8.29
CA LEU A 263 6.34 5.87 -8.12
C LEU A 263 5.30 6.39 -9.10
N ALA A 264 5.39 5.98 -10.37
CA ALA A 264 4.47 6.39 -11.41
C ALA A 264 3.05 5.82 -11.18
N CYS A 265 2.93 4.55 -10.81
CA CYS A 265 1.65 3.94 -10.42
C CYS A 265 1.00 4.67 -9.25
N LEU A 266 1.78 4.97 -8.21
CA LEU A 266 1.30 5.70 -7.04
C LEU A 266 0.86 7.13 -7.41
N ALA A 267 1.70 7.89 -8.11
CA ALA A 267 1.37 9.26 -8.52
C ALA A 267 0.11 9.30 -9.41
N ALA A 268 -0.01 8.36 -10.35
CA ALA A 268 -1.16 8.26 -11.24
C ALA A 268 -2.45 7.91 -10.49
N LEU A 269 -2.38 6.99 -9.53
CA LEU A 269 -3.50 6.58 -8.68
C LEU A 269 -4.00 7.76 -7.81
N ARG A 270 -3.10 8.49 -7.16
CA ARG A 270 -3.45 9.63 -6.29
C ARG A 270 -4.34 10.65 -6.97
N GLY A 271 -3.98 11.08 -8.18
CA GLY A 271 -4.75 12.07 -8.93
C GLY A 271 -6.12 11.59 -9.42
N ARG A 272 -6.47 10.32 -9.17
CA ARG A 272 -7.59 9.60 -9.80
C ARG A 272 -8.43 8.76 -8.84
N MET A 273 -8.26 8.93 -7.53
CA MET A 273 -9.03 8.20 -6.52
C MET A 273 -10.40 8.82 -6.20
N GLY A 274 -10.67 10.08 -6.61
CA GLY A 274 -11.93 10.76 -6.30
C GLY A 274 -12.20 10.83 -4.79
N GLU A 275 -13.44 10.55 -4.37
CA GLU A 275 -13.86 10.51 -2.95
C GLU A 275 -13.14 9.45 -2.09
N ARG A 276 -12.35 8.55 -2.70
CA ARG A 276 -11.64 7.46 -1.99
C ARG A 276 -10.28 7.89 -1.42
N GLU A 277 -10.00 9.20 -1.37
CA GLU A 277 -8.71 9.78 -1.01
C GLU A 277 -8.24 9.43 0.41
N SER A 278 -9.16 9.18 1.35
CA SER A 278 -8.86 8.90 2.76
C SER A 278 -7.98 7.66 2.99
N HIS A 279 -7.97 6.69 2.07
CA HIS A 279 -7.17 5.46 2.21
C HIS A 279 -5.77 5.57 1.60
N TRP A 280 -5.45 6.70 0.94
CA TRP A 280 -4.22 6.87 0.15
C TRP A 280 -2.91 6.61 0.91
N PRO A 281 -2.67 7.19 2.10
CA PRO A 281 -1.39 7.04 2.78
C PRO A 281 -1.10 5.58 3.19
N LEU A 282 -2.15 4.82 3.49
CA LEU A 282 -2.04 3.44 3.96
C LEU A 282 -1.96 2.43 2.81
N LEU A 283 -2.62 2.71 1.68
CA LEU A 283 -2.36 1.98 0.43
C LEU A 283 -0.91 2.16 -0.01
N THR A 284 -0.37 3.38 0.10
CA THR A 284 1.04 3.68 -0.18
C THR A 284 1.96 2.91 0.77
N LEU A 285 1.63 2.87 2.07
CA LEU A 285 2.39 2.10 3.07
C LEU A 285 2.40 0.60 2.72
N GLN A 286 1.25 0.05 2.30
CA GLN A 286 1.15 -1.37 1.96
C GLN A 286 1.89 -1.74 0.67
N ILE A 287 1.75 -0.94 -0.39
CA ILE A 287 2.47 -1.15 -1.65
C ILE A 287 3.97 -0.99 -1.42
N GLY A 288 4.37 0.07 -0.73
CA GLY A 288 5.77 0.34 -0.39
C GLY A 288 6.42 -0.79 0.40
N ALA A 289 5.72 -1.33 1.41
CA ALA A 289 6.22 -2.47 2.19
C ALA A 289 6.30 -3.77 1.36
N SER A 290 5.43 -3.95 0.37
CA SER A 290 5.45 -5.13 -0.52
C SER A 290 6.62 -5.08 -1.52
N VAL A 291 6.94 -3.90 -2.04
CA VAL A 291 8.04 -3.67 -2.99
C VAL A 291 9.41 -3.64 -2.34
N ALA A 292 9.50 -3.25 -1.06
CA ALA A 292 10.73 -3.29 -0.28
C ALA A 292 11.27 -4.72 -0.04
N GLY A 293 10.66 -5.73 -0.68
CA GLY A 293 11.19 -7.08 -0.75
C GLY A 293 11.52 -7.65 0.62
N TYR A 294 10.90 -7.16 1.71
CA TYR A 294 11.19 -7.57 3.08
C TYR A 294 10.96 -9.07 3.07
N PRO A 295 12.04 -9.88 3.04
CA PRO A 295 11.86 -11.30 2.99
C PRO A 295 11.40 -11.61 4.40
N GLY A 296 10.10 -11.86 4.57
CA GLY A 296 9.67 -12.78 5.59
C GLY A 296 10.55 -14.00 5.38
N ARG A 297 11.53 -14.19 6.28
CA ARG A 297 12.36 -15.38 6.27
C ARG A 297 11.39 -16.55 6.42
N THR A 298 11.09 -17.21 5.31
CA THR A 298 10.49 -18.55 5.32
C THR A 298 11.47 -19.52 5.94
#